data_AF-A0A7J4NNG8-F1
#
_entry.id   AF-A0A7J4NNG8-F1
#
_cell.length_a   1.000
_cell.length_b   1.000
_cell.length_c   1.000
_cell.angle_alpha   90.00
_cell.angle_beta   90.00
_cell.angle_gamma   90.00
#
_symmetry.space_group_name_H-M   'P 1'
#
loop_
_entity.id
_entity.type
_entity.pdbx_description
1 polymer ?
#
loop_
_entity_poly.entity_id
_entity_poly.type
_entity_poly.pdbx_seq_one_letter_code
_entity_poly.pdbx_strand_id
1 'polypeptide(L)'
;MSSWTTLSNQVTEWFAEIGLVGLGLMSFTEAFIQPIPPDALVIPMAASTSDPIRLISIFLVVTLSSVLGSLIAWWMGDKWGQPLLERFASKSAVNKFNTLVKRYGTFGIFIAAFTPIPYKVLGWCAGIGRMDRHTFVLVGFVGRSMRFGLEVL
;
A
#
# COMPACT_ATOMS: atom_id res chain seq x y z
N MET A 1 22.94 8.46 15.32
CA MET A 1 21.81 7.94 14.52
C MET A 1 21.11 6.86 15.33
N SER A 2 19.78 6.83 15.35
CA SER A 2 19.05 5.78 16.06
C SER A 2 19.21 4.45 15.32
N SER A 3 19.18 3.32 16.05
CA SER A 3 19.28 1.97 15.45
C SER A 3 18.26 1.74 14.32
N TRP A 4 17.09 2.37 14.43
CA TRP A 4 16.05 2.32 13.39
C TRP A 4 16.46 2.99 12.08
N THR A 5 17.09 4.16 12.14
CA THR A 5 17.55 4.88 10.93
C THR A 5 18.63 4.10 10.19
N THR A 6 19.51 3.42 10.91
CA THR A 6 20.55 2.58 10.28
C THR A 6 19.92 1.38 9.57
N LEU A 7 18.98 0.69 10.21
CA LEU A 7 18.29 -0.45 9.61
C LEU A 7 17.47 -0.04 8.38
N SER A 8 16.72 1.06 8.45
CA SER A 8 15.93 1.53 7.31
C SER A 8 16.80 1.86 6.09
N ASN A 9 17.96 2.46 6.33
CA ASN A 9 18.90 2.80 5.26
C ASN A 9 19.50 1.55 4.64
N GLN A 10 19.94 0.58 5.45
CA GLN A 10 20.48 -0.70 4.95
C GLN A 10 19.45 -1.47 4.11
N VAL A 11 18.19 -1.54 4.56
CA VAL A 11 17.13 -2.20 3.80
C VAL A 11 16.88 -1.46 2.48
N THR A 12 16.87 -0.13 2.51
CA THR A 12 16.66 0.69 1.30
C THR A 12 17.80 0.51 0.31
N GLU A 13 19.05 0.56 0.77
CA GLU A 13 20.25 0.33 -0.05
C GLU A 13 20.22 -1.08 -0.67
N TRP A 14 19.86 -2.10 0.11
CA TRP A 14 19.73 -3.47 -0.40
C TRP A 14 18.72 -3.58 -1.54
N PHE A 15 17.54 -2.94 -1.42
CA PHE A 15 16.58 -2.91 -2.53
C PHE A 15 17.07 -2.04 -3.70
N ALA A 16 17.80 -0.95 -3.43
CA ALA A 16 18.33 -0.06 -4.46
C ALA A 16 19.34 -0.77 -5.38
N GLU A 17 20.21 -1.63 -4.83
CA GLU A 17 21.21 -2.41 -5.58
C GLU A 17 20.58 -3.36 -6.62
N ILE A 18 19.36 -3.83 -6.36
CA ILE A 18 18.63 -4.75 -7.24
C ILE A 18 17.95 -3.96 -8.40
N GLY A 19 17.85 -2.64 -8.31
CA GLY A 19 17.26 -1.78 -9.32
C GLY A 19 15.72 -1.89 -9.38
N LEU A 20 15.15 -1.95 -10.59
CA LEU A 20 13.69 -1.97 -10.78
C LEU A 20 13.02 -3.16 -10.06
N VAL A 21 13.67 -4.32 -10.03
CA VAL A 21 13.13 -5.49 -9.32
C VAL A 21 13.08 -5.22 -7.81
N GLY A 22 14.09 -4.56 -7.24
CA GLY A 22 14.09 -4.16 -5.84
C GLY A 22 12.99 -3.16 -5.51
N LEU A 23 12.78 -2.16 -6.38
CA LEU A 23 11.65 -1.24 -6.28
C LEU A 23 10.30 -1.98 -6.28
N GLY A 24 10.13 -2.93 -7.19
CA GLY A 24 8.93 -3.76 -7.26
C GLY A 24 8.70 -4.56 -5.99
N LEU A 25 9.73 -5.23 -5.47
CA LEU A 25 9.64 -6.01 -4.24
C LEU A 25 9.30 -5.13 -3.03
N MET A 26 9.99 -3.99 -2.88
CA MET A 26 9.75 -3.04 -1.78
C MET A 26 8.34 -2.46 -1.82
N SER A 27 7.86 -2.06 -3.00
CA SER A 27 6.50 -1.54 -3.18
C SER A 27 5.44 -2.59 -2.90
N PHE A 28 5.69 -3.83 -3.34
CA PHE A 28 4.81 -4.96 -3.07
C PHE A 28 4.71 -5.26 -1.58
N THR A 29 5.83 -5.37 -0.86
CA THR A 29 5.85 -5.66 0.58
C THR A 29 5.33 -4.53 1.44
N GLU A 30 5.57 -3.26 1.06
CA GLU A 30 5.00 -2.09 1.72
C GLU A 30 3.48 -2.14 1.76
N ALA A 31 2.87 -2.53 0.63
CA ALA A 31 1.44 -2.48 0.46
C ALA A 31 0.66 -3.39 1.41
N PHE A 32 1.28 -4.43 2.00
CA PHE A 32 0.59 -5.31 2.95
C PHE A 32 1.23 -5.42 4.35
N ILE A 33 2.54 -5.20 4.53
CA ILE A 33 3.21 -5.40 5.83
C ILE A 33 4.35 -4.43 6.17
N GLN A 34 5.14 -3.96 5.20
CA GLN A 34 6.41 -3.31 5.48
C GLN A 34 6.21 -1.81 5.80
N PRO A 35 6.91 -1.25 6.83
CA PRO A 35 6.75 0.14 7.22
C PRO A 35 7.51 1.14 6.33
N ILE A 36 8.47 0.67 5.53
CA ILE A 36 9.35 1.53 4.73
C ILE A 36 8.63 1.91 3.43
N PRO A 37 8.42 3.21 3.16
CA PRO A 37 7.70 3.65 1.97
C PRO A 37 8.54 3.46 0.69
N PRO A 38 7.94 3.08 -0.44
CA PRO A 38 8.64 2.92 -1.71
C PRO A 38 9.24 4.23 -2.25
N ASP A 39 8.74 5.38 -1.81
CA ASP A 39 9.21 6.71 -2.22
C ASP A 39 10.73 6.88 -1.99
N ALA A 40 11.28 6.19 -0.98
CA ALA A 40 12.70 6.17 -0.68
C ALA A 40 13.56 5.64 -1.85
N LEU A 41 12.98 4.84 -2.75
CA LEU A 41 13.59 4.39 -3.99
C LEU A 41 13.07 5.13 -5.22
N VAL A 42 11.76 5.40 -5.30
CA VAL A 42 11.16 6.06 -6.48
C VAL A 42 11.81 7.41 -6.75
N ILE A 43 11.90 8.27 -5.73
CA ILE A 43 12.41 9.64 -5.87
C ILE A 43 13.86 9.66 -6.39
N PRO A 44 14.84 8.99 -5.75
CA PRO A 44 16.21 9.00 -6.25
C PRO A 44 16.36 8.28 -7.60
N MET A 45 15.59 7.22 -7.87
CA MET A 45 15.63 6.54 -9.17
C MET A 45 15.12 7.45 -10.29
N ALA A 46 14.00 8.14 -10.08
CA ALA A 46 13.46 9.10 -11.04
C ALA A 46 14.41 10.28 -11.24
N ALA A 47 14.95 10.85 -10.15
CA ALA A 47 15.90 11.97 -10.22
C ALA A 47 17.22 11.61 -10.91
N SER A 48 17.62 10.32 -10.88
CA SER A 48 18.86 9.85 -11.52
C SER A 48 18.79 9.69 -13.04
N THR A 49 17.62 9.92 -13.65
CA THR A 49 17.43 9.68 -15.09
C THR A 49 16.55 10.75 -15.73
N SER A 50 16.88 11.10 -16.97
CA SER A 50 16.05 11.95 -17.83
C SER A 50 15.46 11.17 -19.01
N ASP A 51 15.67 9.85 -19.05
CA ASP A 51 15.15 8.98 -20.11
C ASP A 51 13.66 8.70 -19.85
N PRO A 52 12.74 9.14 -20.76
CA PRO A 52 11.31 8.90 -20.60
C PRO A 52 10.96 7.42 -20.46
N ILE A 53 11.67 6.52 -21.14
CA ILE A 53 11.38 5.09 -21.10
C ILE A 53 11.67 4.54 -19.70
N ARG A 54 12.76 5.01 -19.08
CA ARG A 54 13.14 4.60 -17.73
C ARG A 54 12.20 5.16 -16.68
N LEU A 55 11.76 6.42 -16.81
CA LEU A 55 10.74 7.01 -15.94
C LEU A 55 9.43 6.23 -16.00
N ILE A 56 8.94 5.92 -17.20
CA ILE A 56 7.73 5.09 -17.39
C ILE A 56 7.93 3.71 -16.74
N SER A 57 9.12 3.11 -16.87
CA SER A 57 9.42 1.81 -16.27
C SER A 57 9.37 1.85 -14.74
N ILE A 58 9.95 2.88 -14.12
CA ILE A 58 9.89 3.12 -12.67
C ILE A 58 8.43 3.23 -12.22
N PHE A 59 7.66 4.11 -12.88
CA PHE A 59 6.25 4.34 -12.59
C PHE A 59 5.40 3.07 -12.69
N LEU A 60 5.54 2.32 -13.78
CA LEU A 60 4.76 1.09 -14.00
C LEU A 60 5.11 0.02 -12.98
N VAL A 61 6.41 -0.19 -12.70
CA VAL A 61 6.87 -1.19 -11.75
C VAL A 61 6.36 -0.86 -10.34
N VAL A 62 6.56 0.36 -9.85
CA VAL A 62 6.11 0.73 -8.50
C VAL A 62 4.59 0.62 -8.38
N THR A 63 3.84 1.07 -9.39
CA THR A 63 2.36 1.05 -9.38
C THR A 63 1.83 -0.37 -9.41
N LEU A 64 2.26 -1.19 -10.37
CA LEU A 64 1.75 -2.56 -10.54
C LEU A 64 2.11 -3.43 -9.33
N SER A 65 3.36 -3.36 -8.87
CA SER A 65 3.78 -4.10 -7.67
C SER A 65 2.99 -3.67 -6.44
N SER A 66 2.70 -2.38 -6.30
CA SER A 66 1.90 -1.88 -5.18
C SER A 66 0.45 -2.38 -5.20
N VAL A 67 -0.18 -2.41 -6.38
CA VAL A 67 -1.55 -2.92 -6.55
C VAL A 67 -1.59 -4.42 -6.27
N LEU A 68 -0.61 -5.19 -6.76
CA LEU A 68 -0.48 -6.61 -6.46
C LEU A 68 -0.29 -6.88 -4.96
N GLY A 69 0.54 -6.08 -4.27
CA GLY A 69 0.71 -6.19 -2.82
C GLY A 69 -0.58 -5.81 -2.07
N SER A 70 -1.30 -4.80 -2.54
CA SER A 70 -2.58 -4.38 -1.98
C SER A 70 -3.66 -5.46 -2.14
N LEU A 71 -3.63 -6.24 -3.24
CA LEU A 71 -4.48 -7.41 -3.44
C LEU A 71 -4.21 -8.53 -2.43
N ILE A 72 -2.94 -8.74 -2.07
CA ILE A 72 -2.57 -9.67 -0.99
C ILE A 72 -3.15 -9.17 0.34
N ALA A 73 -3.01 -7.88 0.65
CA ALA A 73 -3.61 -7.29 1.87
C ALA A 73 -5.13 -7.47 1.90
N TRP A 74 -5.81 -7.24 0.77
CA TRP A 74 -7.25 -7.47 0.63
C TRP A 74 -7.61 -8.94 0.89
N TRP A 75 -6.89 -9.88 0.28
CA TRP A 75 -7.14 -11.30 0.47
C TRP A 75 -6.88 -11.77 1.90
N MET A 76 -5.81 -11.26 2.53
CA MET A 76 -5.51 -11.51 3.94
C MET A 76 -6.60 -10.93 4.85
N GLY A 77 -7.11 -9.75 4.53
CA GLY A 77 -8.21 -9.09 5.24
C GLY A 77 -9.51 -9.89 5.18
N ASP A 78 -9.89 -10.40 4.00
CA ASP A 78 -11.10 -11.21 3.83
C ASP A 78 -11.02 -12.55 4.59
N LYS A 79 -9.85 -13.20 4.56
CA LYS A 79 -9.67 -14.51 5.22
C LYS A 79 -9.43 -14.42 6.72
N TRP A 80 -8.54 -13.53 7.16
CA TRP A 80 -8.04 -13.51 8.53
C TRP A 80 -8.30 -12.20 9.27
N GLY A 81 -8.74 -11.16 8.56
CA GLY A 81 -8.83 -9.83 9.13
C GLY A 81 -9.86 -9.71 10.25
N GLN A 82 -11.01 -10.41 10.17
CA GLN A 82 -12.02 -10.39 11.25
C GLN A 82 -11.48 -11.02 12.56
N PRO A 83 -10.92 -12.25 12.56
CA PRO A 83 -10.25 -12.81 13.74
C PRO A 83 -9.08 -11.95 14.27
N LEU A 84 -8.28 -11.36 13.37
CA LEU A 84 -7.18 -10.48 13.77
C LEU A 84 -7.71 -9.21 14.47
N LEU A 85 -8.74 -8.60 13.89
CA LEU A 85 -9.36 -7.39 14.43
C LEU A 85 -9.95 -7.63 15.82
N GLU A 86 -10.61 -8.76 16.02
CA GLU A 86 -11.15 -9.16 17.34
C GLU A 86 -10.07 -9.43 18.38
N ARG A 87 -8.85 -9.83 17.95
CA ARG A 87 -7.72 -10.11 18.83
C ARG A 87 -6.93 -8.86 19.20
N PHE A 88 -6.76 -7.93 18.27
CA PHE A 88 -5.89 -6.76 18.44
C PHE A 88 -6.64 -5.44 18.69
N ALA A 89 -7.93 -5.35 18.37
CA ALA A 89 -8.75 -4.16 18.61
C ALA A 89 -9.77 -4.38 19.72
N SER A 90 -10.22 -3.28 20.35
CA SER A 90 -11.27 -3.34 21.36
C SER A 90 -12.61 -3.75 20.75
N LYS A 91 -13.46 -4.44 21.52
CA LYS A 91 -14.83 -4.82 21.08
C LYS A 91 -15.63 -3.62 20.55
N SER A 92 -15.46 -2.45 21.17
CA SER A 92 -16.09 -1.20 20.72
C SER A 92 -15.59 -0.76 19.34
N ALA A 93 -14.28 -0.86 19.08
CA ALA A 93 -13.70 -0.53 17.78
C ALA A 93 -14.16 -1.50 16.69
N VAL A 94 -14.18 -2.81 16.98
CA VAL A 94 -14.69 -3.85 16.08
C VAL A 94 -16.15 -3.59 15.72
N ASN A 95 -17.01 -3.32 16.71
CA ASN A 95 -18.42 -3.03 16.48
C ASN A 95 -18.63 -1.75 15.68
N LYS A 96 -17.85 -0.70 15.96
CA LYS A 96 -17.90 0.55 15.19
C LYS A 96 -17.51 0.32 13.74
N PHE A 97 -16.42 -0.42 13.48
CA PHE A 97 -16.00 -0.80 12.13
C PHE A 97 -17.10 -1.58 11.40
N ASN A 98 -17.61 -2.65 12.01
CA ASN A 98 -18.68 -3.47 11.42
C ASN A 98 -19.96 -2.66 11.13
N THR A 99 -20.30 -1.71 12.00
CA THR A 99 -21.46 -0.81 11.81
C THR A 99 -21.23 0.12 10.63
N LEU A 100 -20.03 0.69 10.50
CA LEU A 100 -19.66 1.53 9.36
C LEU A 100 -19.70 0.73 8.06
N VAL A 101 -19.22 -0.51 8.06
CA VAL A 101 -19.18 -1.37 6.86
C VAL A 101 -20.61 -1.65 6.42
N LYS A 102 -21.49 -1.99 7.37
CA LYS A 102 -22.92 -2.20 7.09
C LYS A 102 -23.64 -0.94 6.61
N ARG A 103 -23.29 0.23 7.16
CA ARG A 103 -24.02 1.49 6.89
C ARG A 103 -23.59 2.17 5.60
N TYR A 104 -22.30 2.23 5.33
CA TYR A 104 -21.73 2.99 4.20
C TYR A 104 -21.17 2.08 3.10
N GLY A 105 -21.15 0.77 3.33
CA GLY A 105 -20.44 -0.16 2.47
C GLY A 105 -18.92 0.02 2.57
N THR A 106 -18.19 -0.94 2.03
CA THR A 106 -16.73 -0.97 2.11
C THR A 106 -16.10 0.12 1.24
N PHE A 107 -16.74 0.46 0.12
CA PHE A 107 -16.35 1.59 -0.72
C PHE A 107 -16.56 2.95 -0.02
N GLY A 108 -17.67 3.12 0.70
CA GLY A 108 -17.92 4.35 1.47
C GLY A 108 -16.91 4.53 2.61
N ILE A 109 -16.52 3.44 3.29
CA ILE A 109 -15.41 3.49 4.25
C ILE A 109 -14.09 3.82 3.57
N PHE A 110 -13.80 3.23 2.41
CA PHE A 110 -12.58 3.52 1.67
C PHE A 110 -12.44 5.02 1.37
N ILE A 111 -13.54 5.68 0.96
CA ILE A 111 -13.56 7.14 0.80
C ILE A 111 -13.38 7.86 2.15
N ALA A 112 -14.02 7.38 3.22
CA ALA A 112 -13.81 7.94 4.55
C ALA A 112 -12.37 7.73 5.06
N ALA A 113 -11.62 6.80 4.47
CA ALA A 113 -10.27 6.49 4.87
C ALA A 113 -9.20 7.37 4.22
N PHE A 114 -9.61 8.38 3.43
CA PHE A 114 -8.83 9.59 3.16
C PHE A 114 -8.66 10.48 4.42
N THR A 115 -9.23 10.08 5.55
CA THR A 115 -8.79 10.52 6.89
C THR A 115 -7.33 10.10 7.14
N PRO A 116 -6.64 10.57 8.20
CA PRO A 116 -5.21 10.27 8.43
C PRO A 116 -4.96 8.80 8.86
N ILE A 117 -5.46 7.84 8.09
CA ILE A 117 -5.28 6.39 8.23
C ILE A 117 -4.23 5.95 7.20
N PRO A 118 -3.20 5.19 7.60
CA PRO A 118 -2.18 4.73 6.67
C PRO A 118 -2.75 3.87 5.53
N TYR A 119 -2.31 4.10 4.29
CA TYR A 119 -2.82 3.41 3.09
C TYR A 119 -2.79 1.88 3.19
N LYS A 120 -1.76 1.28 3.79
CA LYS A 120 -1.64 -0.17 4.00
C LYS A 120 -2.80 -0.77 4.79
N VAL A 121 -3.40 0.00 5.71
CA VAL A 121 -4.56 -0.41 6.50
C VAL A 121 -5.81 -0.51 5.61
N LEU A 122 -5.87 0.26 4.52
CA LEU A 122 -7.01 0.27 3.60
C LEU A 122 -7.19 -1.06 2.89
N GLY A 123 -6.09 -1.70 2.46
CA GLY A 123 -6.13 -3.03 1.85
C GLY A 123 -6.76 -4.05 2.80
N TRP A 124 -6.30 -4.07 4.04
CA TRP A 124 -6.84 -4.94 5.10
C TRP A 124 -8.32 -4.64 5.39
N CYS A 125 -8.68 -3.37 5.60
CA CYS A 125 -10.07 -2.96 5.86
C CYS A 125 -11.00 -3.30 4.67
N ALA A 126 -10.54 -3.10 3.45
CA ALA A 126 -11.29 -3.46 2.24
C ALA A 126 -11.52 -4.97 2.16
N GLY A 127 -10.53 -5.77 2.55
CA GLY A 127 -10.66 -7.22 2.70
C GLY A 127 -11.67 -7.62 3.78
N ILE A 128 -11.53 -7.09 5.00
CA ILE A 128 -12.44 -7.39 6.12
C ILE A 128 -13.89 -7.05 5.75
N GLY A 129 -14.09 -5.89 5.12
CA GLY A 129 -15.40 -5.48 4.65
C GLY A 129 -15.86 -6.17 3.37
N ARG A 130 -15.10 -7.10 2.79
CA ARG A 130 -15.43 -7.82 1.55
C ARG A 130 -15.79 -6.90 0.39
N MET A 131 -15.01 -5.84 0.21
CA MET A 131 -15.14 -4.98 -0.96
C MET A 131 -14.99 -5.82 -2.24
N ASP A 132 -15.78 -5.52 -3.26
CA ASP A 132 -15.61 -6.14 -4.57
C ASP A 132 -14.16 -5.94 -5.08
N ARG A 133 -13.55 -7.04 -5.54
CA ARG A 133 -12.13 -7.07 -5.93
C ARG A 133 -11.85 -6.17 -7.12
N HIS A 134 -12.77 -6.11 -8.09
CA HIS A 134 -12.60 -5.28 -9.28
C HIS A 134 -12.62 -3.80 -8.90
N THR A 135 -13.58 -3.41 -8.05
CA THR A 135 -13.68 -2.05 -7.52
C THR A 135 -12.42 -1.68 -6.73
N PHE A 136 -11.93 -2.59 -5.88
CA PHE A 136 -10.72 -2.37 -5.09
C PHE A 136 -9.48 -2.17 -5.98
N VAL A 137 -9.30 -3.01 -7.00
CA VAL A 137 -8.18 -2.90 -7.94
C VAL A 137 -8.26 -1.61 -8.75
N LEU A 138 -9.44 -1.27 -9.28
CA LEU A 138 -9.61 -0.06 -10.09
C LEU A 138 -9.29 1.20 -9.29
N VAL A 139 -9.88 1.33 -8.10
CA VAL A 139 -9.70 2.50 -7.25
C VAL A 139 -8.27 2.55 -6.71
N GLY A 140 -7.72 1.41 -6.29
CA GLY A 140 -6.33 1.30 -5.84
C GLY A 140 -5.33 1.64 -6.95
N PHE A 141 -5.56 1.17 -8.17
CA PHE A 141 -4.74 1.50 -9.34
C PHE A 141 -4.77 3.00 -9.61
N VAL A 142 -5.95 3.62 -9.70
CA VAL A 142 -6.07 5.08 -9.89
C VAL A 142 -5.36 5.86 -8.79
N GLY A 143 -5.58 5.49 -7.51
CA GLY A 143 -4.95 6.16 -6.37
C GLY A 143 -3.42 6.01 -6.35
N ARG A 144 -2.91 4.80 -6.61
CA ARG A 144 -1.45 4.55 -6.67
C ARG A 144 -0.81 5.22 -7.89
N SER A 145 -1.47 5.22 -9.04
CA SER A 145 -1.01 5.94 -10.23
C SER A 145 -0.95 7.45 -10.00
N MET A 146 -1.94 8.04 -9.33
CA MET A 146 -1.89 9.48 -8.99
C MET A 146 -0.70 9.79 -8.08
N ARG A 147 -0.48 9.00 -7.03
CA ARG A 147 0.64 9.20 -6.11
C ARG A 147 2.00 9.06 -6.81
N PHE A 148 2.28 7.89 -7.39
CA PHE A 148 3.59 7.61 -7.98
C PHE A 148 3.82 8.38 -9.28
N GLY A 149 2.75 8.74 -9.99
CA GLY A 149 2.85 9.61 -11.15
C GLY A 149 3.39 10.99 -10.76
N LEU A 150 2.97 11.54 -9.62
CA LEU A 150 3.50 12.81 -9.10
C LEU A 150 4.97 12.72 -8.64
N GLU A 151 5.44 11.53 -8.27
CA GLU A 151 6.83 11.31 -7.83
C GLU A 151 7.82 11.13 -8.99
N VAL A 152 7.33 10.70 -10.16
CA VAL A 152 8.14 10.39 -11.34
C VAL A 152 8.16 11.53 -12.37
N LEU A 153 7.22 12.47 -12.29
CA LEU A 153 7.16 13.71 -13.09
C LEU A 153 8.17 14.76 -12.58
#